data_AF-A0A975TU53-F1
#
_entry.id   AF-A0A975TU53-F1
#
_cell.length_a   1.000
_cell.length_b   1.000
_cell.length_c   1.000
_cell.angle_alpha   90.00
_cell.angle_beta   90.00
_cell.angle_gamma   90.00
#
_symmetry.space_group_name_H-M   'P 1'
#
loop_
_entity.id
_entity.type
_entity.pdbx_description
1 polymer ?
#
loop_
_entity_poly.entity_id
_entity_poly.type
_entity_poly.pdbx_seq_one_letter_code
_entity_poly.pdbx_strand_id
1 'polypeptide(L)'
;MKAAALILAACVPLTACVGFKDVADQLARQQARTFVNAEVESRFPGVDATPITNCVIDNASAQEIVTIAGGIALGNTEAASNTVSTILQRPATLQCTAGNYFDGFFRGLG
;
A
#
# COMPACT_ATOMS: atom_id res chain seq x y z
N MET A 1 -48.45 24.76 -2.56
CA MET A 1 -47.90 23.39 -2.50
C MET A 1 -46.74 23.27 -3.49
N LYS A 2 -45.63 22.63 -3.09
CA LYS A 2 -44.60 21.96 -3.93
C LYS A 2 -43.33 22.68 -4.42
N ALA A 3 -43.04 23.95 -4.14
CA ALA A 3 -41.82 24.59 -4.69
C ALA A 3 -40.65 24.80 -3.70
N ALA A 4 -40.89 24.88 -2.39
CA ALA A 4 -39.84 25.23 -1.42
C ALA A 4 -39.07 24.03 -0.83
N ALA A 5 -39.47 22.80 -1.11
CA ALA A 5 -38.91 21.59 -0.47
C ALA A 5 -37.76 20.94 -1.25
N LEU A 6 -37.40 21.41 -2.45
CA LEU A 6 -36.46 20.72 -3.34
C LEU A 6 -35.03 21.29 -3.36
N ILE A 7 -34.76 22.41 -2.66
CA ILE A 7 -33.43 23.04 -2.67
C ILE A 7 -32.54 22.56 -1.49
N LEU A 8 -33.10 21.84 -0.52
CA LEU A 8 -32.37 21.34 0.66
C LEU A 8 -31.76 19.93 0.49
N ALA A 9 -31.91 19.27 -0.66
CA ALA A 9 -31.44 17.91 -0.89
C ALA A 9 -30.08 17.82 -1.62
N ALA A 10 -29.45 18.94 -1.95
CA ALA A 10 -28.16 18.98 -2.68
C ALA A 10 -26.93 19.09 -1.75
N CYS A 11 -27.12 19.14 -0.44
CA CYS A 11 -26.03 19.16 0.55
C CYS A 11 -25.91 17.79 1.23
N VAL A 12 -25.77 16.73 0.42
CA VAL A 12 -25.37 15.41 0.93
C VAL A 12 -23.91 15.55 1.39
N PRO A 13 -23.58 15.16 2.63
CA PRO A 13 -22.32 15.53 3.26
C PRO A 13 -21.14 14.91 2.51
N LEU A 14 -20.05 15.66 2.39
CA LEU A 14 -18.75 15.20 1.91
C LEU A 14 -18.17 14.01 2.71
N THR A 15 -18.90 13.50 3.72
CA THR A 15 -18.52 12.32 4.51
C THR A 15 -18.49 11.02 3.69
N ALA A 16 -19.14 10.96 2.52
CA ALA A 16 -18.98 9.81 1.62
C ALA A 16 -17.61 9.78 0.92
N CYS A 17 -16.95 10.94 0.76
CA CYS A 17 -15.68 11.03 0.05
C CYS A 17 -14.50 10.55 0.90
N VAL A 18 -14.56 10.71 2.23
CA VAL A 18 -13.55 10.15 3.15
C VAL A 18 -13.61 8.62 3.18
N GLY A 19 -14.80 8.02 3.26
CA GLY A 19 -14.94 6.56 3.19
C GLY A 19 -14.47 5.97 1.85
N PHE A 20 -14.75 6.64 0.73
CA PHE A 20 -14.27 6.21 -0.59
C PHE A 20 -12.75 6.31 -0.73
N LYS A 21 -12.13 7.36 -0.16
CA LYS A 21 -10.67 7.53 -0.16
C LYS A 21 -9.96 6.41 0.61
N ASP A 22 -10.51 5.99 1.74
CA ASP A 22 -9.94 4.89 2.53
C ASP A 22 -10.03 3.55 1.79
N VAL A 23 -11.16 3.27 1.13
CA VAL A 23 -11.33 2.05 0.32
C VAL A 23 -10.37 2.04 -0.88
N ALA A 24 -10.22 3.18 -1.56
CA ALA A 24 -9.28 3.31 -2.67
C ALA A 24 -7.82 3.15 -2.23
N ASP A 25 -7.44 3.70 -1.07
CA ASP A 25 -6.10 3.53 -0.50
C ASP A 25 -5.83 2.07 -0.12
N GLN A 26 -6.78 1.38 0.52
CA GLN A 26 -6.64 -0.03 0.86
C GLN A 26 -6.48 -0.91 -0.38
N LEU A 27 -7.27 -0.65 -1.43
CA LEU A 27 -7.15 -1.36 -2.70
C LEU A 27 -5.79 -1.11 -3.35
N ALA A 28 -5.34 0.14 -3.40
CA ALA A 28 -4.04 0.49 -3.98
C ALA A 28 -2.89 -0.17 -3.19
N ARG A 29 -2.96 -0.18 -1.86
CA ARG A 29 -2.02 -0.92 -0.99
C ARG A 29 -2.05 -2.42 -1.25
N GLN A 30 -3.23 -3.00 -1.51
CA GLN A 30 -3.34 -4.44 -1.82
C GLN A 30 -2.68 -4.78 -3.16
N GLN A 31 -2.91 -3.97 -4.20
CA GLN A 31 -2.25 -4.15 -5.49
C GLN A 31 -0.73 -3.96 -5.38
N ALA A 32 -0.30 -2.95 -4.62
CA ALA A 32 1.12 -2.71 -4.38
C ALA A 32 1.77 -3.88 -3.61
N ARG A 33 1.09 -4.48 -2.62
CA ARG A 33 1.58 -5.72 -1.95
C ARG A 33 1.82 -6.85 -2.94
N THR A 34 0.88 -7.10 -3.86
CA THR A 34 1.04 -8.14 -4.88
C THR A 34 2.26 -7.92 -5.75
N PHE A 35 2.52 -6.67 -6.15
CA PHE A 35 3.71 -6.33 -6.95
C PHE A 35 5.01 -6.56 -6.18
N VAL A 36 5.09 -6.01 -4.97
CA VAL A 36 6.30 -6.12 -4.16
C VAL A 36 6.58 -7.57 -3.80
N ASN A 37 5.55 -8.36 -3.49
CA ASN A 37 5.71 -9.79 -3.22
C ASN A 37 6.27 -10.54 -4.45
N ALA A 38 5.70 -10.30 -5.63
CA ALA A 38 6.17 -10.93 -6.87
C ALA A 38 7.61 -10.53 -7.24
N GLU A 39 7.97 -9.25 -7.07
CA GLU A 39 9.33 -8.75 -7.32
C GLU A 39 10.34 -9.38 -6.34
N VAL A 40 9.99 -9.50 -5.06
CA VAL A 40 10.87 -10.10 -4.05
C VAL A 40 10.98 -11.62 -4.26
N GLU A 41 9.89 -12.33 -4.53
CA GLU A 41 9.92 -13.77 -4.86
C GLU A 41 10.76 -14.06 -6.11
N SER A 42 10.70 -13.18 -7.13
CA SER A 42 11.53 -13.31 -8.33
C SER A 42 13.03 -13.14 -8.04
N ARG A 43 13.40 -12.37 -7.01
CA ARG A 43 14.80 -12.11 -6.64
C ARG A 43 15.33 -13.07 -5.58
N PHE A 44 14.47 -13.52 -4.68
CA PHE A 44 14.78 -14.35 -3.53
C PHE A 44 13.78 -15.51 -3.42
N PRO A 45 13.86 -16.50 -4.34
CA PRO A 45 12.94 -17.62 -4.33
C PRO A 45 13.07 -18.44 -3.04
N GLY A 46 11.95 -18.74 -2.41
CA GLY A 46 11.89 -19.53 -1.16
C GLY A 46 12.01 -18.71 0.14
N VAL A 47 12.11 -17.39 0.05
CA VAL A 47 12.04 -16.49 1.21
C VAL A 47 10.63 -15.91 1.31
N ASP A 48 10.07 -15.86 2.52
CA ASP A 48 8.83 -15.12 2.76
C ASP A 48 9.07 -13.62 2.58
N ALA A 49 8.51 -13.08 1.51
CA ALA A 49 8.59 -11.67 1.14
C ALA A 49 7.59 -10.80 1.90
N THR A 50 6.64 -11.40 2.64
CA THR A 50 5.58 -10.70 3.38
C THR A 50 6.11 -9.65 4.38
N PRO A 51 7.16 -9.92 5.20
CA PRO A 51 7.67 -8.98 6.18
C PRO A 51 8.23 -7.70 5.55
N ILE A 52 8.97 -7.85 4.45
CA ILE A 52 9.56 -6.75 3.70
C ILE A 52 8.45 -5.98 3.00
N THR A 53 7.54 -6.70 2.33
CA THR A 53 6.42 -6.13 1.59
C THR A 53 5.54 -5.26 2.48
N ASN A 54 5.18 -5.74 3.67
CA ASN A 54 4.35 -4.95 4.60
C ASN A 54 5.05 -3.67 5.05
N CYS A 55 6.33 -3.74 5.41
CA CYS A 55 7.09 -2.55 5.81
C CYS A 55 7.23 -1.51 4.70
N VAL A 56 7.43 -1.94 3.45
CA VAL A 56 7.47 -1.04 2.29
C VAL A 56 6.13 -0.33 2.12
N ILE A 57 5.02 -1.06 2.20
CA ILE A 57 3.68 -0.51 2.00
C ILE A 57 3.27 0.43 3.15
N ASP A 58 3.69 0.13 4.37
CA ASP A 58 3.36 0.95 5.55
C ASP A 58 4.18 2.25 5.62
N ASN A 59 5.39 2.26 5.05
CA ASN A 59 6.27 3.44 4.99
C ASN A 59 6.19 4.22 3.66
N ALA A 60 5.30 3.81 2.76
CA ALA A 60 5.05 4.50 1.50
C ALA A 60 4.01 5.61 1.68
N SER A 61 4.19 6.70 0.94
CA SER A 61 3.16 7.72 0.77
C SER A 61 2.06 7.25 -0.19
N ALA A 62 0.88 7.87 -0.13
CA ALA A 62 -0.25 7.52 -1.01
C ALA A 62 0.12 7.63 -2.50
N GLN A 63 0.94 8.63 -2.88
CA GLN A 63 1.42 8.78 -4.26
C GLN A 63 2.32 7.62 -4.68
N GLU A 64 3.25 7.22 -3.81
CA GLU A 64 4.15 6.09 -4.06
C GLU A 64 3.39 4.76 -4.20
N ILE A 65 2.36 4.55 -3.36
CA ILE A 65 1.49 3.38 -3.46
C ILE A 65 0.79 3.31 -4.82
N VAL A 66 0.29 4.44 -5.34
CA VAL A 66 -0.33 4.49 -6.66
C VAL A 66 0.69 4.19 -7.76
N THR A 67 1.92 4.71 -7.67
CA THR A 67 3.00 4.39 -8.61
C THR A 67 3.34 2.90 -8.61
N ILE A 68 3.45 2.29 -7.43
CA ILE A 68 3.76 0.86 -7.29
C ILE A 68 2.61 0.00 -7.83
N ALA A 69 1.36 0.32 -7.46
CA ALA A 69 0.18 -0.38 -7.97
C ALA A 69 0.04 -0.24 -9.50
N GLY A 70 0.41 0.91 -10.06
CA GLY A 70 0.47 1.15 -11.50
C GLY A 70 1.51 0.30 -12.23
N GLY A 71 2.53 -0.24 -11.53
CA GLY A 71 3.53 -1.13 -12.11
C GLY A 71 2.93 -2.42 -12.69
N ILE A 72 1.97 -3.03 -12.00
CA ILE A 72 1.22 -4.20 -12.50
C ILE A 72 0.18 -3.76 -13.53
N ALA A 73 -0.63 -2.77 -13.18
CA ALA A 73 -1.83 -2.46 -13.96
C ALA A 73 -1.54 -1.79 -15.31
N LEU A 74 -0.43 -1.04 -15.39
CA LEU A 74 -0.07 -0.21 -16.55
C LEU A 74 1.26 -0.63 -17.19
N GLY A 75 1.93 -1.67 -16.67
CA GLY A 75 3.22 -2.13 -17.17
C GLY A 75 4.41 -1.21 -16.87
N ASN A 76 4.26 -0.23 -15.97
CA ASN A 76 5.33 0.69 -15.58
C ASN A 76 6.19 0.10 -14.45
N THR A 77 6.76 -1.08 -14.69
CA THR A 77 7.50 -1.84 -13.69
C THR A 77 8.79 -1.15 -13.24
N GLU A 78 9.46 -0.41 -14.13
CA GLU A 78 10.70 0.29 -13.81
C GLU A 78 10.48 1.42 -12.80
N ALA A 79 9.45 2.25 -12.98
CA ALA A 79 9.10 3.28 -12.01
C ALA A 79 8.66 2.68 -10.67
N ALA A 80 7.91 1.57 -10.70
CA ALA A 80 7.50 0.87 -9.49
C ALA A 80 8.71 0.31 -8.72
N SER A 81 9.64 -0.37 -9.39
CA SER A 81 10.85 -0.95 -8.77
C SER A 81 11.79 0.13 -8.22
N ASN A 82 11.94 1.25 -8.91
CA ASN A 82 12.71 2.41 -8.41
C ASN A 82 12.07 3.02 -7.16
N THR A 83 10.73 3.11 -7.14
CA THR A 83 9.99 3.61 -5.98
C THR A 83 10.16 2.68 -4.77
N VAL A 84 10.01 1.37 -4.97
CA VAL A 84 10.24 0.36 -3.92
C VAL A 84 11.67 0.45 -3.38
N SER A 85 12.67 0.55 -4.25
CA SER A 85 14.07 0.68 -3.86
C SER A 85 14.32 1.93 -3.02
N THR A 86 13.69 3.05 -3.37
CA THR A 86 13.76 4.30 -2.61
C THR A 86 13.15 4.15 -1.21
N ILE A 87 12.01 3.47 -1.10
CA ILE A 87 11.34 3.22 0.18
C ILE A 87 12.17 2.27 1.05
N LEU A 88 12.77 1.24 0.47
CA LEU A 88 13.63 0.29 1.19
C LEU A 88 14.85 0.95 1.83
N GLN A 89 15.39 2.01 1.22
CA GLN A 89 16.53 2.76 1.76
C GLN A 89 16.15 3.68 2.93
N ARG A 90 14.86 3.83 3.25
CA ARG A 90 14.42 4.68 4.36
C ARG A 90 14.74 4.02 5.72
N PRO A 91 15.22 4.79 6.71
CA PRO A 91 15.51 4.25 8.04
C PRO A 91 14.31 3.56 8.70
N ALA A 92 13.11 4.13 8.55
CA ALA A 92 11.89 3.57 9.12
C ALA A 92 11.52 2.20 8.51
N THR A 93 11.70 2.03 7.20
CA THR A 93 11.47 0.75 6.52
C THR A 93 12.48 -0.30 6.99
N LEU A 94 13.77 0.07 7.08
CA LEU A 94 14.82 -0.83 7.57
C LEU A 94 14.55 -1.29 9.02
N GLN A 95 14.13 -0.38 9.89
CA GLN A 95 13.77 -0.69 11.28
C GLN A 95 12.56 -1.62 11.36
N CYS A 96 11.52 -1.36 10.56
CA CYS A 96 10.34 -2.21 10.48
C CYS A 96 10.70 -3.63 10.02
N THR A 97 11.52 -3.75 8.96
CA THR A 97 11.94 -5.04 8.43
C THR A 97 12.75 -5.82 9.45
N ALA A 98 13.73 -5.18 10.09
CA ALA A 98 14.51 -5.79 11.17
C ALA A 98 13.59 -6.27 12.31
N GLY A 99 12.68 -5.42 12.78
CA GLY A 99 11.70 -5.75 13.82
C GLY A 99 10.86 -6.98 13.48
N ASN A 100 10.28 -7.02 12.29
CA ASN A 100 9.47 -8.17 11.85
C ASN A 100 10.27 -9.48 11.78
N TYR A 101 11.55 -9.44 11.39
CA TYR A 101 12.41 -10.63 11.42
C TYR A 101 12.71 -11.09 12.85
N PHE A 102 12.98 -10.16 13.76
CA PHE A 102 13.15 -10.50 15.18
C PHE A 102 11.87 -11.10 15.76
N ASP A 103 10.71 -10.50 15.51
CA ASP A 103 9.42 -11.01 15.96
C ASP A 103 9.11 -12.39 15.38
N GLY A 104 9.39 -12.60 14.10
CA GLY A 104 9.25 -13.89 13.42
C GLY A 104 10.15 -14.97 14.03
N PHE A 105 11.40 -14.61 14.33
CA PHE A 105 12.34 -15.51 15.01
C PHE A 105 11.84 -15.91 16.40
N PHE A 106 11.36 -14.97 17.21
CA PHE A 106 10.81 -15.28 18.53
C PHE A 106 9.51 -16.10 18.47
N ARG A 107 8.64 -15.81 17.50
CA ARG A 107 7.42 -16.62 17.27
C ARG A 107 7.72 -18.06 16.85
N GLY A 108 8.80 -18.30 16.11
CA GLY A 108 9.20 -19.64 15.69
C GLY A 108 9.83 -20.50 16.79
N LEU A 109 10.21 -19.89 17.92
CA LEU A 109 10.82 -20.56 19.07
C LEU A 109 9.82 -20.88 20.21
N GLY A 110 8.53 -20.55 20.03
CA GLY A 110 7.45 -20.74 21.01
C GLY A 110 6.52 -21.91 20.69
#